data_AF-A0A7K3VVX5-F1
#
_entry.id   AF-A0A7K3VVX5-F1
#
_cell.length_a   1.000
_cell.length_b   1.000
_cell.length_c   1.000
_cell.angle_alpha   90.00
_cell.angle_beta   90.00
_cell.angle_gamma   90.00
#
_symmetry.space_group_name_H-M   'P 1'
#
loop_
_entity.id
_entity.type
_entity.pdbx_description
1 polymer ?
#
loop_
_entity_poly.entity_id
_entity_poly.type
_entity_poly.pdbx_seq_one_letter_code
_entity_poly.pdbx_strand_id
1 'polypeptide(L)'
;MRFYESKGLITSIRNSGNQRRYKRDVLRYVAIIKIAQRIGIPLATIREAFGVLPEGHTLSAKEWKQLSSQWREELDRRIHT
;
A
#
# COMPACT_ATOMS: atom_id res chain seq x y z
N MET A 1 3.70 2.62 11.66
CA MET A 1 4.19 3.47 10.55
C MET A 1 5.62 3.14 10.15
N ARG A 2 6.61 3.25 11.06
CA ARG A 2 8.04 2.99 10.74
C ARG A 2 8.33 1.67 10.00
N PHE A 3 7.61 0.59 10.33
CA PHE A 3 7.73 -0.68 9.62
C PHE A 3 7.41 -0.54 8.12
N TYR A 4 6.24 0.01 7.77
CA TYR A 4 5.86 0.23 6.38
C TYR A 4 6.76 1.25 5.66
N GLU A 5 7.25 2.26 6.39
CA GLU A 5 8.23 3.22 5.88
C GLU A 5 9.55 2.51 5.51
N SER A 6 10.06 1.63 6.39
CA SER A 6 11.27 0.84 6.11
C SER A 6 11.13 -0.15 4.95
N LYS A 7 9.89 -0.50 4.60
CA LYS A 7 9.57 -1.36 3.46
C LYS A 7 9.29 -0.57 2.18
N GLY A 8 9.39 0.76 2.21
CA GLY A 8 9.13 1.64 1.07
C GLY A 8 7.64 1.75 0.69
N LEU A 9 6.73 1.40 1.61
CA LEU A 9 5.29 1.39 1.34
C LEU A 9 4.61 2.72 1.68
N ILE A 10 5.22 3.52 2.55
CA ILE A 10 4.76 4.85 2.92
C ILE A 10 5.98 5.76 3.11
N THR A 11 5.80 7.06 2.96
CA THR A 11 6.86 8.06 3.16
C THR A 11 6.51 8.98 4.32
N SER A 12 7.55 9.50 4.99
CA SER A 12 7.41 10.55 5.99
C SER A 12 8.10 11.83 5.50
N ILE A 13 7.64 12.96 6.01
CA ILE A 13 8.28 14.26 5.84
C ILE A 13 8.92 14.63 7.17
N ARG A 14 10.12 15.19 7.16
CA ARG A 14 10.76 15.69 8.39
C ARG A 14 10.39 17.16 8.60
N ASN A 15 10.04 17.52 9.83
CA ASN A 15 9.91 18.94 10.19
C ASN A 15 11.28 19.54 10.56
N SER A 16 11.31 20.85 10.86
CA SER A 16 12.52 21.56 11.29
C SER A 16 13.20 20.96 12.52
N GLY A 17 12.42 20.31 13.40
CA GLY A 17 12.93 19.57 14.56
C GLY A 17 13.32 18.12 14.28
N ASN A 18 13.50 17.73 13.01
CA ASN A 18 13.85 16.37 12.57
C ASN A 18 12.84 15.27 12.98
N GLN A 19 11.62 15.64 13.38
CA GLN A 19 10.54 14.72 13.69
C GLN A 19 9.84 14.24 12.42
N ARG A 20 9.49 12.96 12.38
CA ARG A 20 8.72 12.37 11.27
C ARG A 20 7.26 12.79 11.34
N ARG A 21 6.74 13.30 10.23
CA ARG A 21 5.33 13.62 10.00
C ARG A 21 4.83 12.80 8.83
N TYR A 22 3.62 12.27 8.98
CA TYR A 22 2.94 11.52 7.94
C TYR A 22 1.78 12.35 7.43
N LYS A 23 1.64 12.46 6.11
CA LYS A 23 0.48 13.08 5.49
C LYS A 23 -0.78 12.24 5.76
N ARG A 24 -1.97 12.84 5.60
CA ARG A 24 -3.25 12.16 5.88
C ARG A 24 -3.50 10.96 4.95
N ASP A 25 -3.03 11.04 3.71
CA ASP A 25 -3.03 9.95 2.72
C ASP A 25 -2.39 8.65 3.24
N VAL A 26 -1.36 8.73 4.08
CA VAL A 26 -0.68 7.58 4.69
C VAL A 26 -1.66 6.68 5.45
N LEU A 27 -2.68 7.24 6.09
CA LEU A 27 -3.70 6.44 6.79
C LEU A 27 -4.46 5.55 5.81
N ARG A 28 -4.74 6.05 4.61
CA ARG A 28 -5.42 5.31 3.54
C ARG A 28 -4.51 4.22 2.98
N TYR A 29 -3.24 4.52 2.74
CA TYR A 29 -2.25 3.53 2.35
C TYR A 29 -2.14 2.40 3.38
N VAL A 30 -2.09 2.72 4.67
CA VAL A 30 -2.02 1.71 5.74
C VAL A 30 -3.28 0.87 5.85
N ALA A 31 -4.47 1.47 5.68
CA ALA A 31 -5.72 0.72 5.64
C ALA A 31 -5.71 -0.31 4.49
N ILE A 32 -5.29 0.12 3.30
CA ILE A 32 -5.16 -0.74 2.12
C ILE A 32 -4.16 -1.88 2.36
N ILE A 33 -2.95 -1.56 2.87
CA ILE A 33 -1.92 -2.56 3.17
C ILE A 33 -2.47 -3.62 4.14
N LYS A 34 -3.19 -3.21 5.19
CA LYS A 34 -3.78 -4.13 6.16
C LYS A 34 -4.84 -5.05 5.54
N ILE A 35 -5.69 -4.52 4.66
CA ILE A 35 -6.70 -5.34 3.96
C ILE A 35 -6.00 -6.35 3.06
N ALA A 36 -5.00 -5.92 2.29
CA ALA A 36 -4.21 -6.77 1.39
C ALA A 36 -3.51 -7.91 2.15
N GLN A 37 -2.90 -7.61 3.30
CA GLN A 37 -2.29 -8.63 4.15
C GLN A 37 -3.32 -9.64 4.68
N ARG A 38 -4.54 -9.20 5.03
CA ARG A 38 -5.60 -10.08 5.54
C ARG A 38 -6.07 -11.09 4.49
N ILE A 39 -5.98 -10.77 3.21
CA ILE A 39 -6.31 -11.68 2.11
C ILE A 39 -5.09 -12.47 1.60
N GLY A 40 -3.94 -12.38 2.27
CA GLY A 40 -2.75 -13.20 1.98
C GLY A 40 -1.76 -12.60 0.98
N ILE A 41 -1.88 -11.31 0.65
CA ILE A 41 -1.00 -10.68 -0.33
C ILE A 41 0.32 -10.27 0.34
N PRO A 42 1.48 -10.66 -0.24
CA PRO A 42 2.76 -10.31 0.33
C PRO A 42 3.07 -8.82 0.15
N LEU A 43 3.82 -8.25 1.10
CA LEU A 43 4.20 -6.84 1.09
C LEU A 43 4.97 -6.42 -0.17
N ALA A 44 5.70 -7.35 -0.80
CA ALA A 44 6.43 -7.10 -2.05
C ALA A 44 5.47 -6.78 -3.20
N THR A 45 4.41 -7.57 -3.39
CA THR A 45 3.38 -7.33 -4.40
C THR A 45 2.62 -6.02 -4.15
N ILE A 46 2.35 -5.71 -2.88
CA ILE A 46 1.71 -4.44 -2.52
C ILE A 46 2.62 -3.25 -2.90
N ARG A 47 3.93 -3.38 -2.66
CA ARG A 47 4.91 -2.35 -3.04
C ARG A 47 4.99 -2.16 -4.54
N GLU A 48 5.02 -3.24 -5.31
CA GLU A 48 5.01 -3.18 -6.78
C GLU A 48 3.76 -2.47 -7.32
N ALA A 49 2.59 -2.82 -6.79
CA ALA A 49 1.33 -2.16 -7.15
C ALA A 49 1.26 -0.68 -6.76
N PHE A 50 1.95 -0.26 -5.70
CA PHE A 50 2.05 1.15 -5.35
C PHE A 50 3.10 1.89 -6.20
N GLY A 51 4.14 1.20 -6.67
CA GLY A 51 5.18 1.78 -7.53
C GLY A 51 4.67 2.24 -8.90
N VAL A 52 3.51 1.75 -9.33
CA VAL A 52 2.85 2.19 -10.58
C VAL A 52 2.12 3.52 -10.44
N LEU A 53 1.96 4.02 -9.21
CA LEU A 53 1.23 5.26 -8.93
C LEU A 53 2.19 6.46 -8.93
N PRO A 54 1.75 7.63 -9.40
CA PRO A 54 2.55 8.85 -9.31
C PRO A 54 2.90 9.20 -7.86
N GLU A 55 4.09 9.75 -7.63
CA GLU A 55 4.49 10.21 -6.29
C GLU A 55 3.52 11.28 -5.77
N GLY A 56 3.06 11.12 -4.52
CA GLY A 56 2.09 12.04 -3.91
C GLY A 56 0.64 11.82 -4.36
N HIS A 57 0.38 10.78 -5.17
CA HIS A 57 -0.99 10.40 -5.51
C HIS A 57 -1.71 9.79 -4.32
N THR A 58 -2.97 10.16 -4.14
CA THR A 58 -3.83 9.53 -3.13
C THR A 58 -4.66 8.46 -3.81
N LEU A 59 -4.41 7.18 -3.48
CA LEU A 59 -5.20 6.05 -3.98
C LEU A 59 -6.69 6.30 -3.79
N SER A 60 -7.46 6.43 -4.85
CA SER A 60 -8.91 6.52 -4.79
C SER A 60 -9.55 5.17 -4.46
N ALA A 61 -10.86 5.16 -4.17
CA ALA A 61 -11.59 3.90 -3.96
C ALA A 61 -11.68 3.07 -5.25
N LYS A 62 -11.73 3.75 -6.40
CA LYS A 62 -11.81 3.13 -7.73
C LYS A 62 -10.51 2.41 -8.07
N GLU A 63 -9.37 3.05 -7.88
CA GLU A 63 -8.05 2.45 -8.11
C GLU A 63 -7.81 1.27 -7.18
N TRP A 64 -8.21 1.41 -5.90
CA TRP A 64 -8.16 0.30 -4.97
C TRP A 64 -8.99 -0.90 -5.44
N LYS A 65 -10.21 -0.66 -5.95
CA LYS A 65 -11.06 -1.73 -6.48
C LYS A 65 -10.40 -2.45 -7.67
N GLN A 66 -9.73 -1.71 -8.54
CA GLN A 66 -9.01 -2.29 -9.68
C GLN A 66 -7.82 -3.14 -9.23
N LEU A 67 -6.96 -2.60 -8.35
CA LEU A 67 -5.80 -3.33 -7.81
C LEU A 67 -6.22 -4.60 -7.04
N SER A 68 -7.24 -4.49 -6.19
CA SER A 68 -7.73 -5.62 -5.39
C SER A 68 -8.42 -6.69 -6.22
N SER A 69 -9.04 -6.36 -7.35
CA SER A 69 -9.60 -7.35 -8.29
C SER A 69 -8.50 -8.19 -8.92
N GLN A 70 -7.42 -7.56 -9.38
CA GLN A 70 -6.27 -8.27 -9.95
C GLN A 70 -5.62 -9.22 -8.95
N TRP A 71 -5.50 -8.77 -7.70
CA TRP A 71 -4.94 -9.62 -6.66
C TRP A 71 -5.84 -10.79 -6.28
N ARG A 72 -7.16 -10.59 -6.31
CA ARG A 72 -8.12 -11.66 -6.06
C ARG A 72 -8.04 -12.73 -7.14
N GLU A 73 -7.95 -12.33 -8.40
CA GLU A 73 -7.73 -13.28 -9.51
C GLU A 73 -6.42 -14.05 -9.37
N GLU A 74 -5.33 -13.38 -8.98
CA GLU A 74 -4.04 -14.04 -8.76
C GLU A 74 -4.07 -14.99 -7.55
N LEU A 75 -4.78 -14.63 -6.48
CA LEU A 75 -5.01 -15.51 -5.32
C LEU A 75 -5.84 -16.72 -5.69
N ASP A 76 -6.94 -16.53 -6.42
CA ASP A 76 -7.81 -17.62 -6.88
C ASP A 76 -7.02 -18.58 -7.78
N ARG A 77 -6.13 -18.07 -8.64
CA ARG A 77 -5.24 -18.89 -9.48
C ARG A 77 -4.29 -19.76 -8.65
N ARG A 78 -3.72 -19.23 -7.56
CA ARG A 78 -2.82 -19.97 -6.65
C ARG A 78 -3.53 -21.01 -5.79
N ILE A 79 -4.83 -20.84 -5.51
CA ILE A 79 -5.63 -21.79 -4.71
C ILE A 79 -6.04 -23.03 -5.51
N HIS A 80 -6.15 -22.91 -6.85
CA HIS A 80 -6.58 -24.00 -7.73
C HIS A 80 -5.41 -24.84 -8.32
N THR A 81 -4.20 -24.72 -7.79
CA THR A 81 -3.05 -25.58 -8.09
C THR A 81 -2.60 -26.29 -6.82
#